data_AF-A0A976SK62-F1
#
_entry.id   AF-A0A976SK62-F1
#
_cell.length_a   1.000
_cell.length_b   1.000
_cell.length_c   1.000
_cell.angle_alpha   90.00
_cell.angle_beta   90.00
_cell.angle_gamma   90.00
#
_symmetry.space_group_name_H-M   'P 1'
#
loop_
_entity.id
_entity.type
_entity.pdbx_description
1 polymer ?
#
loop_
_entity_poly.entity_id
_entity_poly.type
_entity_poly.pdbx_seq_one_letter_code
_entity_poly.pdbx_strand_id
1 'polypeptide(L)'
;MSKKYDTQLENINFEVKRGQTIFITGSKGSGKSNLIKAILGDMTLVGGSMAVIPLYTSMPIFYASQDIFIQQGTIRSNITFGYKFDENLYNTVLKAVELEFDISTWEKADLRVVSDNGLSLSGGQRVRIEMARAVYAYLVFHKVNKEYNNSKCSFLMCLDASFHGLDPYVSKNIFNSLFNAKNGMLVKEDLSVVLTSSKQILDTCTKAYNPEQFKNETIYNIKNKKLTYLCTMHEFIKNKLDQLVDHKYLTTSRSVPCPLNSLTNDMISMCTAGTNDKTTRPEVIKQLYNDSFINYVKEQFGNSRFNPYYVFMKPALFSFTIYILLTVAVNILDYVKFVLSTNLSDYITKCINDFKKGNIVELDEIKDHSNSALKLFCSKNKETD
;
A
#
# COMPACT_ATOMS: atom_id res chain seq x y z
N MET A 1 -7.62 -18.99 -37.32
CA MET A 1 -7.24 -20.01 -36.32
C MET A 1 -7.89 -19.66 -34.99
N SER A 2 -8.82 -20.48 -34.50
CA SER A 2 -9.36 -20.33 -33.13
C SER A 2 -8.23 -20.59 -32.15
N LYS A 3 -7.78 -19.56 -31.42
CA LYS A 3 -6.84 -19.74 -30.31
C LYS A 3 -7.53 -20.62 -29.27
N LYS A 4 -7.05 -21.85 -29.10
CA LYS A 4 -7.56 -22.79 -28.10
C LYS A 4 -6.99 -22.36 -26.74
N TYR A 5 -7.71 -21.51 -26.02
CA TYR A 5 -7.35 -21.12 -24.67
C TYR A 5 -7.64 -22.28 -23.72
N ASP A 6 -6.67 -22.67 -22.88
CA ASP A 6 -6.92 -23.59 -21.76
C ASP A 6 -7.52 -22.80 -20.60
N THR A 7 -8.83 -22.92 -20.42
CA THR A 7 -9.60 -22.20 -19.42
C THR A 7 -9.37 -22.79 -18.04
N GLN A 8 -8.97 -21.96 -17.07
CA GLN A 8 -8.81 -22.40 -15.67
C GLN A 8 -10.13 -22.41 -14.90
N LEU A 9 -11.11 -21.63 -15.36
CA LEU A 9 -12.45 -21.47 -14.80
C LEU A 9 -13.47 -21.45 -15.95
N GLU A 10 -14.62 -22.07 -15.76
CA GLU A 10 -15.61 -22.27 -16.82
C GLU A 10 -17.03 -21.99 -16.31
N ASN A 11 -17.79 -21.20 -17.09
CA ASN A 11 -19.21 -20.89 -16.87
C ASN A 11 -19.53 -20.51 -15.42
N ILE A 12 -18.76 -19.59 -14.85
CA ILE A 12 -18.98 -19.07 -13.50
C ILE A 12 -19.99 -17.93 -13.55
N ASN A 13 -21.06 -18.06 -12.79
CA ASN A 13 -22.06 -17.02 -12.58
C ASN A 13 -22.14 -16.72 -11.08
N PHE A 14 -21.74 -15.53 -10.66
CA PHE A 14 -21.90 -15.07 -9.29
C PHE A 14 -21.97 -13.54 -9.23
N GLU A 15 -22.54 -13.03 -8.13
CA GLU A 15 -22.70 -11.61 -7.86
C GLU A 15 -22.31 -11.36 -6.40
N VAL A 16 -21.58 -10.25 -6.15
CA VAL A 16 -21.28 -9.78 -4.79
C VAL A 16 -21.88 -8.41 -4.62
N LYS A 17 -22.85 -8.29 -3.72
CA LYS A 17 -23.48 -7.01 -3.43
C LYS A 17 -22.66 -6.23 -2.40
N ARG A 18 -22.90 -4.92 -2.38
CA ARG A 18 -22.37 -4.03 -1.36
C ARG A 18 -22.75 -4.53 0.04
N GLY A 19 -21.78 -4.60 0.96
CA GLY A 19 -22.01 -5.06 2.34
C GLY A 19 -22.11 -6.58 2.49
N GLN A 20 -21.88 -7.34 1.42
CA GLN A 20 -21.97 -8.80 1.41
C GLN A 20 -20.58 -9.44 1.57
N THR A 21 -20.51 -10.44 2.45
CA THR A 21 -19.38 -11.37 2.56
C THR A 21 -19.71 -12.64 1.79
N ILE A 22 -18.76 -13.14 1.00
CA ILE A 22 -18.87 -14.42 0.30
C ILE A 22 -17.68 -15.29 0.65
N PHE A 23 -17.96 -16.55 1.00
CA PHE A 23 -16.95 -17.57 1.26
C PHE A 23 -16.84 -18.52 0.07
N ILE A 24 -15.62 -18.71 -0.43
CA ILE A 24 -15.33 -19.64 -1.53
C ILE A 24 -14.48 -20.77 -0.96
N THR A 25 -15.07 -21.97 -0.96
CA THR A 25 -14.43 -23.20 -0.49
C THR A 25 -14.03 -24.10 -1.65
N GLY A 26 -13.14 -25.06 -1.40
CA GLY A 26 -12.73 -26.05 -2.41
C GLY A 26 -11.44 -26.76 -2.04
N SER A 27 -11.10 -27.84 -2.76
CA SER A 27 -9.85 -28.58 -2.57
C SER A 27 -8.62 -27.77 -2.99
N LYS A 28 -7.42 -28.19 -2.57
CA LYS A 28 -6.17 -27.61 -3.06
C LYS A 28 -6.10 -27.77 -4.59
N GLY A 29 -5.70 -26.71 -5.30
CA GLY A 29 -5.65 -26.72 -6.77
C GLY A 29 -6.99 -26.60 -7.48
N SER A 30 -8.11 -26.37 -6.78
CA SER A 30 -9.42 -26.24 -7.43
C SER A 30 -9.62 -24.97 -8.25
N GLY A 31 -8.72 -23.98 -8.14
CA GLY A 31 -8.81 -22.69 -8.84
C GLY A 31 -9.37 -21.54 -8.00
N LYS A 32 -9.40 -21.64 -6.66
CA LYS A 32 -9.85 -20.55 -5.76
C LYS A 32 -9.06 -19.25 -5.95
N SER A 33 -7.73 -19.33 -5.92
CA SER A 33 -6.84 -18.19 -6.15
C SER A 33 -6.99 -17.63 -7.56
N ASN A 34 -7.28 -18.48 -8.55
CA ASN A 34 -7.61 -18.03 -9.90
C ASN A 34 -8.90 -17.21 -9.91
N LEU A 35 -9.93 -17.60 -9.14
CA LEU A 35 -11.14 -16.79 -9.05
C LEU A 35 -10.87 -15.41 -8.44
N ILE A 36 -10.04 -15.33 -7.40
CA ILE A 36 -9.63 -14.03 -6.83
C ILE A 36 -8.83 -13.21 -7.85
N LYS A 37 -7.86 -13.82 -8.55
CA LYS A 37 -7.11 -13.14 -9.62
C LYS A 37 -8.01 -12.64 -10.75
N ALA A 38 -9.06 -13.38 -11.11
CA ALA A 38 -10.06 -12.92 -12.06
C ALA A 38 -10.81 -11.68 -11.53
N ILE A 39 -11.25 -11.69 -10.26
CA ILE A 39 -11.88 -10.53 -9.61
C ILE A 39 -10.96 -9.31 -9.58
N LEU A 40 -9.66 -9.51 -9.38
CA LEU A 40 -8.64 -8.45 -9.39
C LEU A 40 -8.31 -7.94 -10.82
N GLY A 41 -8.83 -8.57 -11.87
CA GLY A 41 -8.51 -8.23 -13.28
C GLY A 41 -7.15 -8.76 -13.75
N ASP A 42 -6.56 -9.71 -13.03
CA ASP A 42 -5.26 -10.32 -13.34
C ASP A 42 -5.34 -11.51 -14.31
N MET A 43 -6.55 -11.97 -14.64
CA MET A 43 -6.80 -13.04 -15.60
C MET A 43 -7.57 -12.54 -16.82
N THR A 44 -7.30 -13.15 -17.98
CA THR A 44 -7.99 -12.84 -19.24
C THR A 44 -9.39 -13.44 -19.27
N LEU A 45 -10.39 -12.60 -19.56
CA LEU A 45 -11.76 -13.07 -19.77
C LEU A 45 -11.90 -13.66 -21.19
N VAL A 46 -11.94 -14.99 -21.30
CA VAL A 46 -12.08 -15.67 -22.61
C VAL A 46 -13.49 -15.54 -23.19
N GLY A 47 -14.52 -15.44 -22.34
CA GLY A 47 -15.91 -15.28 -22.76
C GLY A 47 -16.84 -14.99 -21.59
N GLY A 48 -17.98 -14.35 -21.90
CA GLY A 48 -18.93 -13.85 -20.90
C GLY A 48 -18.71 -12.37 -20.57
N SER A 49 -19.16 -11.95 -19.40
CA SER A 49 -19.07 -10.58 -18.93
C SER A 49 -18.66 -10.52 -17.46
N MET A 50 -17.84 -9.53 -17.10
CA MET A 50 -17.40 -9.30 -15.73
C MET A 50 -17.42 -7.80 -15.44
N ALA A 51 -18.01 -7.41 -14.31
CA ALA A 51 -17.97 -6.03 -13.82
C ALA A 51 -17.59 -6.01 -12.34
N VAL A 52 -16.50 -5.30 -12.03
CA VAL A 52 -16.03 -5.06 -10.67
C VAL A 52 -15.87 -3.56 -10.50
N ILE A 53 -16.80 -2.91 -9.80
CA ILE A 53 -16.91 -1.44 -9.73
C ILE A 53 -15.58 -0.75 -9.30
N PRO A 54 -14.84 -1.24 -8.28
CA PRO A 54 -13.55 -0.64 -7.91
C PRO A 54 -12.52 -0.64 -9.05
N LEU A 55 -12.58 -1.61 -9.97
CA LEU A 55 -11.68 -1.65 -11.12
C LEU A 55 -11.94 -0.49 -12.10
N TYR A 56 -13.17 0.01 -12.23
CA TYR A 56 -13.50 1.12 -13.15
C TYR A 56 -13.41 2.50 -12.49
N THR A 57 -13.73 2.56 -11.20
CA THR A 57 -13.76 3.83 -10.43
C THR A 57 -12.40 4.23 -9.88
N SER A 58 -11.35 3.41 -10.11
CA SER A 58 -10.02 3.61 -9.52
C SER A 58 -10.05 3.66 -7.98
N MET A 59 -11.05 3.01 -7.38
CA MET A 59 -11.11 2.79 -5.93
C MET A 59 -10.20 1.62 -5.55
N PRO A 60 -9.55 1.68 -4.37
CA PRO A 60 -8.66 0.62 -3.93
C PRO A 60 -9.42 -0.68 -3.74
N ILE A 61 -8.79 -1.79 -4.14
CA ILE A 61 -9.18 -3.14 -3.75
C ILE A 61 -8.19 -3.60 -2.70
N PHE A 62 -8.68 -3.98 -1.54
CA PHE A 62 -7.83 -4.46 -0.45
C PHE A 62 -7.57 -5.95 -0.66
N TYR A 63 -6.30 -6.34 -0.79
CA TYR A 63 -5.94 -7.71 -1.12
C TYR A 63 -4.93 -8.27 -0.12
N ALA A 64 -5.27 -9.41 0.49
CA ALA A 64 -4.33 -10.25 1.21
C ALA A 64 -4.09 -11.51 0.39
N SER A 65 -2.86 -11.69 -0.08
CA SER A 65 -2.49 -12.74 -1.02
C SER A 65 -2.16 -14.05 -0.32
N GLN A 66 -2.19 -15.15 -1.10
CA GLN A 66 -1.68 -16.42 -0.60
C GLN A 66 -0.15 -16.40 -0.46
N ASP A 67 0.54 -15.68 -1.36
CA ASP A 67 2.00 -15.56 -1.40
C ASP A 67 2.44 -14.26 -0.72
N ILE A 68 2.60 -14.34 0.60
CA ILE A 68 2.79 -13.18 1.47
C ILE A 68 4.01 -12.34 1.05
N PHE A 69 3.76 -11.07 0.71
CA PHE A 69 4.79 -10.10 0.40
C PHE A 69 5.12 -9.22 1.61
N ILE A 70 6.38 -9.24 2.06
CA ILE A 70 6.91 -8.38 3.12
C ILE A 70 8.14 -7.68 2.59
N GLN A 71 8.14 -6.35 2.65
CA GLN A 71 9.24 -5.52 2.19
C GLN A 71 10.21 -5.25 3.34
N GLN A 72 11.50 -5.09 3.02
CA GLN A 72 12.49 -4.61 3.95
C GLN A 72 12.02 -3.31 4.62
N GLY A 73 12.01 -3.29 5.95
CA GLY A 73 11.52 -2.16 6.73
C GLY A 73 11.03 -2.58 8.11
N THR A 74 10.34 -1.69 8.81
CA THR A 74 9.73 -2.01 10.11
C THR A 74 8.44 -2.83 9.95
N ILE A 75 8.02 -3.54 11.00
CA ILE A 75 6.70 -4.19 11.01
C ILE A 75 5.59 -3.14 10.86
N ARG A 76 5.71 -2.00 11.57
CA ARG A 76 4.79 -0.86 11.45
C ARG A 76 4.66 -0.39 10.00
N SER A 77 5.77 -0.13 9.31
CA SER A 77 5.74 0.31 7.91
C SER A 77 5.16 -0.74 6.97
N ASN A 78 5.35 -2.03 7.27
CA ASN A 78 4.74 -3.10 6.50
C ASN A 78 3.21 -3.15 6.67
N ILE A 79 2.69 -2.83 7.85
CA ILE A 79 1.24 -2.80 8.10
C ILE A 79 0.62 -1.50 7.58
N THR A 80 1.25 -0.34 7.81
CA THR A 80 0.71 0.95 7.34
C THR A 80 0.88 1.15 5.84
N PHE A 81 1.92 0.57 5.24
CA PHE A 81 2.15 0.49 3.80
C PHE A 81 1.95 1.83 3.04
N GLY A 82 2.47 2.91 3.61
CA GLY A 82 2.41 4.26 3.03
C GLY A 82 1.17 5.08 3.40
N TYR A 83 0.17 4.50 4.08
CA TYR A 83 -0.95 5.25 4.62
C TYR A 83 -0.57 6.01 5.90
N LYS A 84 -1.28 7.12 6.17
CA LYS A 84 -1.11 7.91 7.39
C LYS A 84 -1.28 7.01 8.61
N PHE A 85 -0.34 7.10 9.57
CA PHE A 85 -0.40 6.36 10.82
C PHE A 85 -1.49 6.94 11.73
N ASP A 86 -2.42 6.09 12.16
CA ASP A 86 -3.46 6.37 13.17
C ASP A 86 -3.34 5.29 14.24
N GLU A 87 -2.84 5.66 15.41
CA GLU A 87 -2.52 4.73 16.50
C GLU A 87 -3.75 3.95 16.99
N ASN A 88 -4.92 4.58 17.04
CA ASN A 88 -6.14 3.94 17.50
C ASN A 88 -6.61 2.86 16.51
N LEU A 89 -6.59 3.17 15.21
CA LEU A 89 -6.89 2.19 14.16
C LEU A 89 -5.86 1.07 14.14
N TYR A 90 -4.58 1.42 14.28
CA TYR A 90 -3.48 0.48 14.28
C TYR A 90 -3.61 -0.53 15.42
N ASN A 91 -3.78 -0.08 16.66
CA ASN A 91 -3.95 -0.94 17.82
C ASN A 91 -5.21 -1.83 17.70
N THR A 92 -6.31 -1.27 17.19
CA THR A 92 -7.53 -2.05 16.94
C THR A 92 -7.28 -3.20 15.95
N VAL A 93 -6.51 -2.94 14.89
CA VAL A 93 -6.16 -3.95 13.88
C VAL A 93 -5.24 -5.01 14.49
N LEU A 94 -4.20 -4.62 15.21
CA LEU A 94 -3.28 -5.55 15.86
C LEU A 94 -4.00 -6.50 16.81
N LYS A 95 -4.97 -5.99 17.57
CA LYS A 95 -5.80 -6.81 18.45
C LYS A 95 -6.63 -7.83 17.69
N ALA A 96 -7.27 -7.42 16.60
CA ALA A 96 -8.16 -8.29 15.85
C ALA A 96 -7.44 -9.39 15.07
N VAL A 97 -6.20 -9.15 14.65
CA VAL A 97 -5.35 -10.18 14.03
C VAL A 97 -4.49 -10.93 15.05
N GLU A 98 -4.68 -10.71 16.35
CA GLU A 98 -3.89 -11.31 17.44
C GLU A 98 -2.36 -11.13 17.31
N LEU A 99 -1.91 -9.96 16.86
CA LEU A 99 -0.47 -9.66 16.69
C LEU A 99 0.15 -8.92 17.89
N GLU A 100 -0.66 -8.42 18.84
CA GLU A 100 -0.20 -7.68 20.03
C GLU A 100 0.83 -8.45 20.85
N PHE A 101 0.59 -9.74 21.10
CA PHE A 101 1.52 -10.58 21.85
C PHE A 101 2.86 -10.74 21.13
N ASP A 102 2.85 -11.05 19.82
CA ASP A 102 4.08 -11.17 19.04
C ASP A 102 4.90 -9.88 19.11
N ILE A 103 4.25 -8.73 18.94
CA ILE A 103 4.89 -7.41 19.02
C ILE A 103 5.52 -7.20 20.40
N SER A 104 4.82 -7.55 21.49
CA SER A 104 5.36 -7.39 22.85
C SER A 104 6.62 -8.21 23.12
N THR A 105 6.83 -9.31 22.39
CA THR A 105 8.02 -10.16 22.55
C THR A 105 9.26 -9.66 21.81
N TRP A 106 9.12 -8.71 20.88
CA TRP A 106 10.24 -8.22 20.07
C TRP A 106 10.97 -7.06 20.76
N GLU A 107 12.30 -7.06 20.71
CA GLU A 107 13.18 -6.07 21.36
C GLU A 107 12.88 -4.60 20.98
N LYS A 108 12.25 -4.38 19.82
CA LYS A 108 11.82 -3.05 19.33
C LYS A 108 10.32 -2.98 19.02
N ALA A 109 9.53 -3.89 19.58
CA ALA A 109 8.12 -4.01 19.28
C ALA A 109 7.85 -3.94 17.76
N ASP A 110 6.90 -3.11 17.33
CA ASP A 110 6.50 -2.93 15.94
C ASP A 110 7.53 -2.13 15.09
N LEU A 111 8.54 -1.53 15.73
CA LEU A 111 9.70 -0.92 15.07
C LEU A 111 10.81 -1.94 14.76
N ARG A 112 10.61 -3.23 15.09
CA ARG A 112 11.49 -4.31 14.65
C ARG A 112 11.65 -4.25 13.12
N VAL A 113 12.90 -4.24 12.67
CA VAL A 113 13.24 -4.26 11.24
C VAL A 113 13.26 -5.70 10.74
N VAL A 114 12.62 -5.92 9.59
CA VAL A 114 12.61 -7.19 8.86
C VAL A 114 13.29 -7.03 7.52
N SER A 115 13.96 -8.09 7.07
CA SER A 115 14.51 -8.22 5.72
C SER A 115 13.39 -8.52 4.71
N ASP A 116 13.71 -8.43 3.43
CA ASP A 116 12.80 -8.86 2.36
C ASP A 116 12.27 -10.29 2.59
N ASN A 117 11.00 -10.49 2.25
CA ASN A 117 10.21 -11.70 2.46
C ASN A 117 10.04 -12.13 3.93
N GLY A 118 10.55 -11.33 4.89
CA GLY A 118 10.33 -11.53 6.31
C GLY A 118 10.81 -12.89 6.82
N LEU A 119 11.93 -13.41 6.33
CA LEU A 119 12.44 -14.76 6.67
C LEU A 119 12.67 -14.98 8.18
N SER A 120 12.83 -13.90 8.96
CA SER A 120 12.98 -13.94 10.41
C SER A 120 11.66 -14.06 11.20
N LEU A 121 10.52 -14.16 10.50
CA LEU A 121 9.18 -14.28 11.07
C LEU A 121 8.60 -15.67 10.82
N SER A 122 7.77 -16.16 11.75
CA SER A 122 7.05 -17.41 11.56
C SER A 122 6.01 -17.30 10.42
N GLY A 123 5.59 -18.42 9.84
CA GLY A 123 4.54 -18.44 8.81
C GLY A 123 3.26 -17.72 9.25
N GLY A 124 2.77 -18.03 10.46
CA GLY A 124 1.57 -17.39 11.00
C GLY A 124 1.73 -15.90 11.33
N GLN A 125 2.92 -15.45 11.74
CA GLN A 125 3.20 -14.03 11.92
C GLN A 125 3.15 -13.28 10.58
N ARG A 126 3.73 -13.85 9.53
CA ARG A 126 3.71 -13.25 8.18
C ARG A 126 2.28 -13.09 7.66
N VAL A 127 1.45 -14.13 7.80
CA VAL A 127 0.03 -14.10 7.41
C VAL A 127 -0.72 -13.00 8.16
N ARG A 128 -0.52 -12.89 9.49
CA ARG A 128 -1.17 -11.88 10.32
C ARG A 128 -0.75 -10.45 9.97
N ILE A 129 0.53 -10.23 9.62
CA ILE A 129 1.03 -8.92 9.18
C ILE A 129 0.38 -8.49 7.85
N GLU A 130 0.26 -9.39 6.89
CA GLU A 130 -0.41 -9.09 5.61
C GLU A 130 -1.91 -8.86 5.79
N MET A 131 -2.57 -9.68 6.62
CA MET A 131 -3.97 -9.47 6.97
C MET A 131 -4.16 -8.11 7.66
N ALA A 132 -3.30 -7.76 8.61
CA ALA A 132 -3.31 -6.45 9.27
C ALA A 132 -3.14 -5.31 8.26
N ARG A 133 -2.25 -5.46 7.26
CA ARG A 133 -2.06 -4.49 6.18
C ARG A 133 -3.36 -4.23 5.40
N ALA A 134 -4.03 -5.30 4.96
CA ALA A 134 -5.28 -5.17 4.21
C ALA A 134 -6.40 -4.53 5.05
N VAL A 135 -6.54 -4.95 6.31
CA VAL A 135 -7.56 -4.43 7.23
C VAL A 135 -7.29 -2.98 7.62
N TYR A 136 -6.03 -2.63 7.92
CA TYR A 136 -5.63 -1.27 8.28
C TYR A 136 -5.90 -0.31 7.12
N ALA A 137 -5.46 -0.67 5.90
CA ALA A 137 -5.71 0.11 4.70
C ALA A 137 -7.21 0.36 4.51
N TYR A 138 -8.04 -0.69 4.60
CA TYR A 138 -9.49 -0.55 4.52
C TYR A 138 -10.05 0.43 5.56
N LEU A 139 -9.65 0.32 6.82
CA LEU A 139 -10.17 1.19 7.87
C LEU A 139 -9.82 2.67 7.68
N VAL A 140 -8.66 2.96 7.11
CA VAL A 140 -8.29 4.34 6.73
C VAL A 140 -9.28 4.89 5.70
N PHE A 141 -9.59 4.12 4.65
CA PHE A 141 -10.58 4.52 3.64
C PHE A 141 -12.01 4.56 4.17
N HIS A 142 -12.38 3.62 5.04
CA HIS A 142 -13.67 3.58 5.71
C HIS A 142 -13.91 4.84 6.54
N LYS A 143 -12.90 5.27 7.31
CA LYS A 143 -12.96 6.51 8.12
C LYS A 143 -13.23 7.73 7.23
N VAL A 144 -12.47 7.87 6.14
CA VAL A 144 -12.66 8.98 5.17
C VAL A 144 -14.02 8.89 4.48
N ASN A 145 -14.47 7.69 4.09
CA ASN A 145 -15.78 7.48 3.45
C ASN A 145 -16.93 7.90 4.37
N LYS A 146 -16.81 7.58 5.67
CA LYS A 146 -17.80 7.94 6.68
C LYS A 146 -17.83 9.44 6.96
N GLU A 147 -16.66 10.08 7.06
CA GLU A 147 -16.53 11.50 7.40
C GLU A 147 -16.90 12.45 6.25
N TYR A 148 -16.49 12.13 5.02
CA TYR A 148 -16.60 13.05 3.88
C TYR A 148 -17.62 12.64 2.82
N ASN A 149 -17.84 11.34 2.63
CA ASN A 149 -18.67 10.81 1.54
C ASN A 149 -20.03 10.28 2.00
N ASN A 150 -20.39 10.48 3.28
CA ASN A 150 -21.62 9.96 3.87
C ASN A 150 -21.83 8.45 3.60
N SER A 151 -20.75 7.67 3.64
CA SER A 151 -20.74 6.24 3.36
C SER A 151 -21.32 5.87 1.99
N LYS A 152 -21.19 6.72 0.97
CA LYS A 152 -21.69 6.41 -0.38
C LYS A 152 -20.77 5.49 -1.17
N CYS A 153 -19.46 5.53 -0.92
CA CYS A 153 -18.51 4.67 -1.62
C CYS A 153 -18.63 3.22 -1.14
N SER A 154 -18.33 2.29 -2.04
CA SER A 154 -18.25 0.86 -1.76
C SER A 154 -16.85 0.35 -2.05
N PHE A 155 -16.35 -0.50 -1.17
CA PHE A 155 -15.02 -1.11 -1.28
C PHE A 155 -15.12 -2.61 -1.46
N LEU A 156 -14.06 -3.20 -2.02
CA LEU A 156 -13.90 -4.64 -2.17
C LEU A 156 -12.65 -5.09 -1.43
N MET A 157 -12.77 -6.14 -0.63
CA MET A 157 -11.65 -6.84 -0.02
C MET A 157 -11.61 -8.29 -0.47
N CYS A 158 -10.45 -8.71 -0.97
CA CYS A 158 -10.16 -10.07 -1.39
C CYS A 158 -9.15 -10.68 -0.42
N LEU A 159 -9.52 -11.79 0.21
CA LEU A 159 -8.67 -12.53 1.14
C LEU A 159 -8.39 -13.90 0.52
N ASP A 160 -7.22 -14.07 -0.08
CA ASP A 160 -6.85 -15.33 -0.73
C ASP A 160 -6.07 -16.22 0.25
N ALA A 161 -6.71 -17.27 0.76
CA ALA A 161 -6.11 -18.25 1.65
C ALA A 161 -5.51 -17.67 2.95
N SER A 162 -6.00 -16.50 3.42
CA SER A 162 -5.43 -15.76 4.55
C SER A 162 -5.50 -16.45 5.93
N PHE A 163 -6.12 -17.63 6.02
CA PHE A 163 -6.15 -18.45 7.25
C PHE A 163 -5.28 -19.71 7.17
N HIS A 164 -4.59 -19.92 6.04
CA HIS A 164 -3.66 -21.04 5.91
C HIS A 164 -2.39 -20.79 6.73
N GLY A 165 -1.90 -21.82 7.43
CA GLY A 165 -0.67 -21.74 8.23
C GLY A 165 -0.83 -21.06 9.60
N LEU A 166 -2.06 -20.67 9.97
CA LEU A 166 -2.41 -20.25 11.31
C LEU A 166 -2.77 -21.45 12.18
N ASP A 167 -2.49 -21.34 13.48
CA ASP A 167 -2.95 -22.31 14.47
C ASP A 167 -4.50 -22.30 14.54
N PRO A 168 -5.18 -23.45 14.76
CA PRO A 168 -6.63 -23.51 14.90
C PRO A 168 -7.25 -22.52 15.90
N TYR A 169 -6.60 -22.30 17.05
CA TYR A 169 -7.08 -21.39 18.09
C TYR A 169 -6.99 -19.93 17.61
N VAL A 170 -5.84 -19.54 17.08
CA VAL A 170 -5.60 -18.19 16.52
C VAL A 170 -6.56 -17.92 15.36
N SER A 171 -6.69 -18.89 14.44
CA SER A 171 -7.60 -18.78 13.29
C SER A 171 -9.04 -18.49 13.71
N LYS A 172 -9.51 -19.20 14.75
CA LYS A 172 -10.86 -19.04 15.30
C LYS A 172 -11.07 -17.64 15.87
N ASN A 173 -10.14 -17.15 16.68
CA ASN A 173 -10.26 -15.84 17.31
C ASN A 173 -10.20 -14.69 16.30
N ILE A 174 -9.29 -14.79 15.31
CA ILE A 174 -9.21 -13.82 14.21
C ILE A 174 -10.49 -13.86 13.38
N PHE A 175 -10.98 -15.05 13.01
CA PHE A 175 -12.22 -15.18 12.24
C PHE A 175 -13.40 -14.54 12.95
N ASN A 176 -13.53 -14.75 14.26
CA ASN A 176 -14.56 -14.09 15.07
C ASN A 176 -14.36 -12.56 15.10
N SER A 177 -13.15 -12.08 15.34
CA SER A 177 -12.87 -10.63 15.41
C SER A 177 -13.17 -9.90 14.09
N LEU A 178 -13.02 -10.59 12.95
CA LEU A 178 -13.28 -10.01 11.63
C LEU A 178 -14.74 -10.13 11.19
N PHE A 179 -15.38 -11.30 11.39
CA PHE A 179 -16.67 -11.65 10.77
C PHE A 179 -17.86 -11.72 11.74
N ASN A 180 -17.68 -11.41 13.02
CA ASN A 180 -18.80 -11.39 13.97
C ASN A 180 -19.88 -10.36 13.56
N ALA A 181 -21.14 -10.75 13.65
CA ALA A 181 -22.27 -9.93 13.23
C ALA A 181 -22.41 -8.62 14.03
N LYS A 182 -21.99 -8.60 15.31
CA LYS A 182 -22.16 -7.45 16.20
C LYS A 182 -20.97 -6.49 16.18
N ASN A 183 -19.75 -7.04 16.20
CA ASN A 183 -18.52 -6.26 16.37
C ASN A 183 -17.41 -6.61 15.36
N GLY A 184 -17.72 -7.39 14.32
CA GLY A 184 -16.77 -7.76 13.29
C GLY A 184 -16.24 -6.55 12.53
N MET A 185 -14.91 -6.46 12.40
CA MET A 185 -14.28 -5.33 11.71
C MET A 185 -14.61 -5.25 10.22
N LEU A 186 -14.84 -6.40 9.59
CA LEU A 186 -15.13 -6.49 8.15
C LEU A 186 -16.64 -6.54 7.86
N VAL A 187 -17.47 -6.62 8.89
CA VAL A 187 -18.93 -6.64 8.76
C VAL A 187 -19.45 -5.21 8.71
N LYS A 188 -19.25 -4.54 7.58
CA LYS A 188 -19.63 -3.13 7.35
C LYS A 188 -20.50 -3.00 6.09
N GLU A 189 -21.35 -1.98 6.05
CA GLU A 189 -22.29 -1.77 4.93
C GLU A 189 -21.61 -1.25 3.66
N ASP A 190 -20.42 -0.67 3.76
CA ASP A 190 -19.64 -0.13 2.65
C ASP A 190 -18.59 -1.13 2.12
N LEU A 191 -18.42 -2.30 2.73
CA LEU A 191 -17.42 -3.28 2.34
C LEU A 191 -18.06 -4.57 1.82
N SER A 192 -17.62 -5.02 0.65
CA SER A 192 -17.84 -6.37 0.16
C SER A 192 -16.59 -7.21 0.36
N VAL A 193 -16.72 -8.43 0.89
CA VAL A 193 -15.58 -9.30 1.20
C VAL A 193 -15.69 -10.62 0.45
N VAL A 194 -14.61 -11.04 -0.20
CA VAL A 194 -14.50 -12.34 -0.85
C VAL A 194 -13.33 -13.09 -0.21
N LEU A 195 -13.65 -14.13 0.57
CA LEU A 195 -12.66 -14.97 1.26
C LEU A 195 -12.56 -16.33 0.58
N THR A 196 -11.35 -16.75 0.19
CA THR A 196 -11.08 -18.13 -0.20
C THR A 196 -10.47 -18.92 0.96
N SER A 197 -10.97 -20.12 1.19
CA SER A 197 -10.38 -21.03 2.17
C SER A 197 -10.68 -22.49 1.84
N SER A 198 -10.08 -23.42 2.59
CA SER A 198 -10.52 -24.82 2.56
C SER A 198 -11.77 -25.01 3.42
N LYS A 199 -12.60 -26.01 3.07
CA LYS A 199 -13.77 -26.36 3.89
C LYS A 199 -13.37 -26.73 5.33
N GLN A 200 -12.22 -27.38 5.51
CA GLN A 200 -11.70 -27.80 6.82
C GLN A 200 -11.30 -26.62 7.70
N ILE A 201 -10.62 -25.61 7.14
CA ILE A 201 -10.23 -24.41 7.90
C ILE A 201 -11.47 -23.61 8.30
N LEU A 202 -12.41 -23.41 7.37
CA LEU A 202 -13.67 -22.73 7.67
C LEU A 202 -14.48 -23.49 8.73
N ASP A 203 -14.46 -24.83 8.67
CA ASP A 203 -15.05 -25.70 9.68
C ASP A 203 -14.43 -25.46 11.06
N THR A 204 -13.11 -25.51 11.18
CA THR A 204 -12.37 -25.23 12.43
C THR A 204 -12.68 -23.84 13.01
N CYS A 205 -12.77 -22.81 12.17
CA CYS A 205 -13.06 -21.44 12.62
C CYS A 205 -14.49 -21.28 13.16
N THR A 206 -15.43 -22.10 12.68
CA THR A 206 -16.87 -21.98 13.01
C THR A 206 -17.35 -23.00 14.05
N LYS A 207 -16.56 -24.03 14.38
CA LYS A 207 -16.94 -25.18 15.22
C LYS A 207 -17.54 -24.88 16.59
N ALA A 208 -17.18 -23.76 17.20
CA ALA A 208 -17.47 -23.49 18.60
C ALA A 208 -18.33 -22.22 18.80
N TYR A 209 -18.98 -21.75 17.74
CA TYR A 209 -19.78 -20.54 17.75
C TYR A 209 -21.21 -20.84 17.32
N ASN A 210 -22.17 -20.12 17.91
CA ASN A 210 -23.57 -20.24 17.54
C ASN A 210 -23.80 -19.60 16.15
N PRO A 211 -24.74 -20.10 15.35
CA PRO A 211 -25.04 -19.54 14.02
C PRO A 211 -25.36 -18.03 14.05
N GLU A 212 -26.05 -17.58 15.10
CA GLU A 212 -26.47 -16.16 15.27
C GLU A 212 -25.31 -15.18 15.45
N GLN A 213 -24.11 -15.69 15.74
CA GLN A 213 -22.91 -14.87 15.90
C GLN A 213 -22.38 -14.35 14.57
N PHE A 214 -22.73 -14.99 13.46
CA PHE A 214 -22.32 -14.60 12.11
C PHE A 214 -23.54 -14.18 11.28
N LYS A 215 -23.33 -13.32 10.28
CA LYS A 215 -24.38 -13.03 9.30
C LYS A 215 -24.64 -14.28 8.44
N ASN A 216 -25.84 -14.38 7.87
CA ASN A 216 -26.19 -15.52 7.03
C ASN A 216 -25.60 -15.38 5.61
N GLU A 217 -24.28 -15.46 5.53
CA GLU A 217 -23.50 -15.22 4.33
C GLU A 217 -23.49 -16.46 3.42
N THR A 218 -23.28 -16.27 2.12
CA THR A 218 -23.33 -17.37 1.15
C THR A 218 -21.97 -18.05 1.01
N ILE A 219 -21.96 -19.38 1.06
CA ILE A 219 -20.79 -20.21 0.81
C ILE A 219 -20.92 -20.87 -0.56
N TYR A 220 -19.90 -20.66 -1.40
CA TYR A 220 -19.73 -21.37 -2.65
C TYR A 220 -18.62 -22.41 -2.52
N ASN A 221 -18.67 -23.41 -3.40
CA ASN A 221 -17.64 -24.41 -3.55
C ASN A 221 -17.14 -24.42 -5.00
N ILE A 222 -15.83 -24.35 -5.19
CA ILE A 222 -15.19 -24.53 -6.50
C ILE A 222 -14.76 -25.98 -6.65
N LYS A 223 -15.31 -26.64 -7.67
CA LYS A 223 -14.95 -27.99 -8.06
C LYS A 223 -14.98 -28.10 -9.58
N ASN A 224 -13.98 -28.76 -10.16
CA ASN A 224 -13.89 -28.99 -11.61
C ASN A 224 -14.06 -27.71 -12.44
N LYS A 225 -13.30 -26.65 -12.10
CA LYS A 225 -13.33 -25.33 -12.77
C LYS A 225 -14.66 -24.56 -12.69
N LYS A 226 -15.69 -25.11 -12.04
CA LYS A 226 -17.01 -24.49 -11.87
C LYS A 226 -17.23 -24.03 -10.44
N LEU A 227 -17.98 -22.95 -10.29
CA LEU A 227 -18.45 -22.43 -9.02
C LEU A 227 -19.88 -22.93 -8.77
N THR A 228 -20.09 -23.65 -7.67
CA THR A 228 -21.41 -24.16 -7.27
C THR A 228 -21.79 -23.58 -5.92
N TYR A 229 -23.03 -23.11 -5.76
CA TYR A 229 -23.57 -22.77 -4.45
C TYR A 229 -23.56 -24.01 -3.54
N LEU A 230 -23.06 -23.86 -2.32
CA LEU A 230 -22.98 -24.95 -1.35
C LEU A 230 -24.11 -24.85 -0.32
N CYS A 231 -24.09 -23.80 0.50
CA CYS A 231 -25.06 -23.53 1.54
C CYS A 231 -24.85 -22.12 2.11
N THR A 232 -25.73 -21.70 3.01
CA THR A 232 -25.51 -20.48 3.81
C THR A 232 -24.62 -20.75 5.02
N MET A 233 -24.05 -19.71 5.64
CA MET A 233 -23.23 -19.82 6.85
C MET A 233 -24.00 -20.44 8.02
N HIS A 234 -25.27 -20.08 8.19
CA HIS A 234 -26.09 -20.65 9.26
C HIS A 234 -26.35 -22.13 9.04
N GLU A 235 -26.67 -22.54 7.81
CA GLU A 235 -26.80 -23.96 7.44
C GLU A 235 -25.47 -24.70 7.57
N PHE A 236 -24.34 -24.08 7.22
CA PHE A 236 -23.03 -24.71 7.36
C PHE A 236 -22.69 -25.03 8.81
N ILE A 237 -23.10 -24.16 9.75
CA ILE A 237 -22.92 -24.37 11.19
C ILE A 237 -23.97 -25.36 11.72
N LYS A 238 -25.24 -25.26 11.29
CA LYS A 238 -26.35 -26.14 11.72
C LYS A 238 -26.25 -27.57 11.19
N ASN A 239 -25.91 -27.77 9.93
CA ASN A 239 -25.72 -29.10 9.33
C ASN A 239 -24.63 -29.91 10.03
N LYS A 240 -23.80 -29.29 10.87
CA LYS A 240 -22.88 -30.00 11.77
C LYS A 240 -23.52 -30.49 13.07
N LEU A 241 -24.57 -29.81 13.57
CA LEU A 241 -25.39 -30.32 14.68
C LEU A 241 -26.13 -31.59 14.25
N ASP A 242 -26.57 -31.66 12.98
CA ASP A 242 -27.30 -32.80 12.43
C ASP A 242 -26.38 -33.90 11.84
N GLN A 243 -25.07 -33.68 11.71
CA GLN A 243 -24.10 -34.67 11.20
C GLN A 243 -23.78 -35.82 12.18
N LEU A 244 -24.48 -35.93 13.32
CA LEU A 244 -24.54 -37.16 14.11
C LEU A 244 -25.54 -38.19 13.54
N VAL A 245 -26.31 -37.85 12.51
CA VAL A 245 -27.17 -38.81 11.82
C VAL A 245 -26.78 -38.83 10.35
N ASP A 246 -26.04 -39.89 9.98
CA ASP A 246 -25.90 -40.34 8.59
C ASP A 246 -27.25 -40.24 7.90
N HIS A 247 -27.37 -39.55 6.75
CA HIS A 247 -28.20 -40.06 5.64
C HIS A 247 -27.87 -39.43 4.27
N LYS A 248 -27.72 -40.38 3.33
CA LYS A 248 -28.01 -40.39 1.90
C LYS A 248 -28.27 -39.06 1.18
N TYR A 249 -27.40 -38.82 0.20
CA TYR A 249 -27.56 -37.90 -0.94
C TYR A 249 -29.01 -37.81 -1.43
N LEU A 250 -29.63 -36.66 -1.21
CA LEU A 250 -30.82 -36.26 -1.96
C LEU A 250 -30.37 -35.73 -3.32
N THR A 251 -30.83 -36.40 -4.36
CA THR A 251 -30.67 -36.06 -5.76
C THR A 251 -31.31 -34.70 -6.07
N THR A 252 -30.64 -33.99 -6.97
CA THR A 252 -31.06 -32.71 -7.56
C THR A 252 -32.47 -32.76 -8.10
N SER A 253 -33.37 -31.92 -7.58
CA SER A 253 -34.56 -31.52 -8.33
C SER A 253 -34.74 -30.00 -8.26
N ARG A 254 -34.97 -29.43 -9.45
CA ARG A 254 -35.26 -28.03 -9.79
C ARG A 254 -34.05 -27.12 -10.07
N SER A 255 -33.54 -27.28 -11.29
CA SER A 255 -33.02 -26.19 -12.11
C SER A 255 -34.12 -25.14 -12.35
N VAL A 256 -34.21 -24.14 -11.48
CA VAL A 256 -34.93 -22.90 -11.81
C VAL A 256 -33.87 -21.89 -12.21
N PRO A 257 -33.95 -21.26 -13.39
CA PRO A 257 -33.06 -20.16 -13.74
C PRO A 257 -33.30 -19.03 -12.74
N CYS A 258 -32.32 -18.73 -11.89
CA CYS A 258 -32.37 -17.56 -11.02
C CYS A 258 -32.38 -16.31 -11.90
N PRO A 259 -33.45 -15.50 -11.90
CA PRO A 259 -33.42 -14.23 -12.61
C PRO A 259 -32.48 -13.28 -11.87
N LEU A 260 -31.42 -12.85 -12.56
CA LEU A 260 -30.58 -11.72 -12.13
C LEU A 260 -31.47 -10.47 -12.15
N ASN A 261 -31.99 -10.09 -10.98
CA ASN A 261 -32.77 -8.86 -10.87
C ASN A 261 -31.85 -7.64 -10.90
N SER A 262 -32.10 -6.80 -11.91
CA SER A 262 -31.64 -5.41 -12.11
C SER A 262 -30.13 -5.16 -12.06
N LEU A 263 -29.42 -5.57 -13.11
CA LEU A 263 -28.22 -4.84 -13.52
C LEU A 263 -28.67 -3.50 -14.13
N THR A 264 -28.16 -2.37 -13.66
CA THR A 264 -28.43 -1.07 -14.30
C THR A 264 -27.75 -1.03 -15.67
N ASN A 265 -28.27 -0.20 -16.60
CA ASN A 265 -27.66 -0.05 -17.93
C ASN A 265 -26.16 0.30 -17.85
N ASP A 266 -25.76 1.06 -16.83
CA ASP A 266 -24.35 1.37 -16.55
C ASP A 266 -23.54 0.11 -16.21
N MET A 267 -24.07 -0.78 -15.35
CA MET A 267 -23.40 -2.05 -15.03
C MET A 267 -23.31 -2.98 -16.24
N ILE A 268 -24.33 -3.00 -17.09
CA ILE A 268 -24.34 -3.76 -18.34
C ILE A 268 -23.27 -3.22 -19.32
N SER A 269 -23.14 -1.89 -19.42
CA SER A 269 -22.11 -1.27 -20.27
C SER A 269 -20.69 -1.65 -19.84
N MET A 270 -20.43 -1.72 -18.53
CA MET A 270 -19.15 -2.15 -17.97
C MET A 270 -18.87 -3.63 -18.24
N CYS A 271 -19.90 -4.49 -18.12
CA CYS A 271 -19.82 -5.92 -18.40
C CYS A 271 -19.37 -6.26 -19.83
N THR A 272 -19.71 -5.42 -20.81
CA THR A 272 -19.41 -5.64 -22.24
C THR A 272 -18.09 -5.03 -22.72
N ALA A 273 -17.44 -4.20 -21.91
CA ALA A 273 -16.20 -3.56 -22.29
C ALA A 273 -15.03 -4.55 -22.16
N GLY A 274 -14.37 -4.90 -23.26
CA GLY A 274 -13.17 -5.76 -23.31
C GLY A 274 -11.90 -5.15 -22.67
N THR A 275 -12.08 -4.24 -21.72
CA THR A 275 -11.05 -3.38 -21.12
C THR A 275 -10.54 -3.90 -19.77
N ASN A 276 -11.02 -5.07 -19.33
CA ASN A 276 -10.72 -5.63 -18.01
C ASN A 276 -9.48 -6.52 -17.98
N ASP A 277 -8.87 -6.78 -19.14
CA ASP A 277 -7.67 -7.60 -19.20
C ASP A 277 -6.44 -6.81 -18.72
N LYS A 278 -5.53 -7.53 -18.04
CA LYS A 278 -4.27 -6.99 -17.49
C LYS A 278 -3.43 -6.20 -18.51
N THR A 279 -3.53 -6.53 -19.80
CA THR A 279 -2.78 -5.86 -20.88
C THR A 279 -3.49 -4.64 -21.43
N THR A 280 -4.82 -4.61 -21.47
CA THR A 280 -5.60 -3.49 -22.02
C THR A 280 -5.87 -2.42 -20.98
N ARG A 281 -5.99 -2.78 -19.69
CA ARG A 281 -6.20 -1.82 -18.59
C ARG A 281 -5.15 -0.71 -18.52
N PRO A 282 -3.83 -0.98 -18.62
CA PRO A 282 -2.81 0.08 -18.68
C PRO A 282 -2.98 0.99 -19.90
N GLU A 283 -3.40 0.44 -21.06
CA GLU A 283 -3.60 1.21 -22.29
C GLU A 283 -4.85 2.10 -22.23
N VAL A 284 -5.96 1.60 -21.68
CA VAL A 284 -7.18 2.38 -21.47
C VAL A 284 -6.99 3.45 -20.41
N ILE A 285 -6.32 3.12 -19.29
CA ILE A 285 -5.93 4.13 -18.29
C ILE A 285 -5.01 5.16 -18.96
N LYS A 286 -4.01 4.72 -19.73
CA LYS A 286 -3.15 5.64 -20.49
C LYS A 286 -3.94 6.52 -21.45
N GLN A 287 -5.00 6.01 -22.10
CA GLN A 287 -5.91 6.79 -22.94
C GLN A 287 -6.75 7.81 -22.15
N LEU A 288 -7.32 7.40 -21.01
CA LEU A 288 -8.09 8.28 -20.11
C LEU A 288 -7.25 9.43 -19.55
N TYR A 289 -5.95 9.21 -19.37
CA TYR A 289 -4.98 10.23 -18.96
C TYR A 289 -4.15 10.79 -20.13
N ASN A 290 -4.46 10.40 -21.37
CA ASN A 290 -3.75 10.89 -22.58
C ASN A 290 -4.14 12.33 -22.88
N ASP A 291 -5.41 12.68 -22.60
CA ASP A 291 -5.85 14.06 -22.43
C ASP A 291 -5.35 14.59 -21.09
N SER A 292 -4.04 14.70 -21.01
CA SER A 292 -3.36 15.24 -19.85
C SER A 292 -3.82 16.67 -19.56
N PHE A 293 -3.52 17.14 -18.35
CA PHE A 293 -3.59 18.55 -17.96
C PHE A 293 -3.01 19.51 -19.02
N ILE A 294 -2.09 19.03 -19.88
CA ILE A 294 -1.50 19.79 -20.99
C ILE A 294 -2.56 20.19 -22.03
N ASN A 295 -3.53 19.32 -22.37
CA ASN A 295 -4.60 19.66 -23.31
C ASN A 295 -5.58 20.67 -22.69
N TYR A 296 -5.96 20.49 -21.41
CA TYR A 296 -6.77 21.46 -20.67
C TYR A 296 -6.10 22.84 -20.57
N VAL A 297 -4.79 22.88 -20.28
CA VAL A 297 -4.01 24.12 -20.24
C VAL A 297 -3.92 24.76 -21.64
N LYS A 298 -3.75 23.96 -22.70
CA LYS A 298 -3.72 24.45 -24.08
C LYS A 298 -5.04 25.07 -24.53
N GLU A 299 -6.18 24.47 -24.18
CA GLU A 299 -7.50 24.93 -24.61
C GLU A 299 -7.98 26.15 -23.83
N GLN A 300 -7.78 26.19 -22.51
CA GLN A 300 -8.20 27.33 -21.66
C GLN A 300 -7.22 28.52 -21.72
N PHE A 301 -5.91 28.26 -21.81
CA PHE A 301 -4.89 29.32 -21.81
C PHE A 301 -4.28 29.58 -23.19
N GLY A 302 -4.80 28.98 -24.26
CA GLY A 302 -4.30 29.15 -25.63
C GLY A 302 -4.26 30.60 -26.13
N ASN A 303 -5.09 31.48 -25.56
CA ASN A 303 -5.10 32.92 -25.85
C ASN A 303 -4.26 33.77 -24.89
N SER A 304 -3.67 33.18 -23.84
CA SER A 304 -2.81 33.89 -22.89
C SER A 304 -1.38 33.38 -23.02
N ARG A 305 -0.42 34.27 -23.26
CA ARG A 305 1.01 33.94 -23.31
C ARG A 305 1.55 33.62 -21.90
N PHE A 306 1.07 32.55 -21.29
CA PHE A 306 1.60 32.03 -20.04
C PHE A 306 2.80 31.16 -20.38
N ASN A 307 4.01 31.72 -20.29
CA ASN A 307 5.24 30.94 -20.41
C ASN A 307 5.64 30.44 -19.00
N PRO A 308 5.44 29.16 -18.68
CA PRO A 308 5.67 28.64 -17.33
C PRO A 308 7.12 28.87 -16.88
N TYR A 309 8.05 28.81 -17.84
CA TYR A 309 9.47 29.04 -17.60
C TYR A 309 9.74 30.44 -17.08
N TYR A 310 9.04 31.45 -17.60
CA TYR A 310 9.20 32.83 -17.17
C TYR A 310 8.66 33.03 -15.74
N VAL A 311 7.56 32.38 -15.38
CA VAL A 311 6.96 32.45 -14.04
C VAL A 311 7.84 31.77 -12.99
N PHE A 312 8.42 30.61 -13.31
CA PHE A 312 9.33 29.91 -12.42
C PHE A 312 10.70 30.59 -12.30
N MET A 313 11.22 31.17 -13.39
CA MET A 313 12.56 31.77 -13.39
C MET A 313 12.58 33.20 -12.86
N LYS A 314 11.48 33.97 -12.95
CA LYS A 314 11.44 35.38 -12.47
C LYS A 314 11.89 35.54 -11.01
N PRO A 315 11.39 34.73 -10.06
CA PRO A 315 11.80 34.80 -8.65
C PRO A 315 13.20 34.22 -8.43
N ALA A 316 13.56 33.15 -9.16
CA ALA A 316 14.82 32.44 -9.00
C ALA A 316 16.03 33.26 -9.49
N LEU A 317 15.85 34.10 -10.52
CA LEU A 317 16.92 34.89 -11.11
C LEU A 317 17.59 35.81 -10.08
N PHE A 318 16.80 36.46 -9.23
CA PHE A 318 17.30 37.36 -8.19
C PHE A 318 18.15 36.60 -7.17
N SER A 319 17.64 35.49 -6.63
CA SER A 319 18.39 34.65 -5.68
C SER A 319 19.68 34.09 -6.30
N PHE A 320 19.65 33.73 -7.59
CA PHE A 320 20.81 33.21 -8.30
C PHE A 320 21.87 34.30 -8.55
N THR A 321 21.46 35.52 -8.89
CA THR A 321 22.39 36.65 -9.03
C THR A 321 23.08 37.01 -7.71
N ILE A 322 22.34 37.00 -6.59
CA ILE A 322 22.92 37.22 -5.26
C ILE A 322 23.92 36.12 -4.92
N TYR A 323 23.57 34.86 -5.18
CA TYR A 323 24.46 33.74 -4.93
C TYR A 323 25.79 33.89 -5.68
N ILE A 324 25.75 34.17 -6.99
CA ILE A 324 26.97 34.38 -7.79
C ILE A 324 27.81 35.52 -7.23
N LEU A 325 27.18 36.65 -6.90
CA LEU A 325 27.88 37.84 -6.40
C LEU A 325 28.56 37.56 -5.05
N LEU A 326 27.88 36.82 -4.16
CA LEU A 326 28.42 36.38 -2.88
C LEU A 326 29.59 35.40 -3.08
N THR A 327 29.46 34.42 -3.98
CA THR A 327 30.53 33.46 -4.29
C THR A 327 31.77 34.16 -4.85
N VAL A 328 31.60 35.14 -5.75
CA VAL A 328 32.73 35.92 -6.27
C VAL A 328 33.39 36.74 -5.16
N ALA A 329 32.61 37.37 -4.27
CA ALA A 329 33.15 38.13 -3.15
C ALA A 329 33.95 37.25 -2.18
N VAL A 330 33.46 36.05 -1.84
CA VAL A 330 34.16 35.09 -0.98
C VAL A 330 35.46 34.62 -1.63
N ASN A 331 35.44 34.30 -2.93
CA ASN A 331 36.65 33.90 -3.65
C ASN A 331 37.72 35.01 -3.70
N ILE A 332 37.31 36.28 -3.85
CA ILE A 332 38.24 37.42 -3.80
C ILE A 332 38.85 37.55 -2.40
N LEU A 333 38.06 37.37 -1.34
CA LEU A 333 38.56 37.40 0.03
C LEU A 333 39.58 36.30 0.30
N ASP A 334 39.32 35.07 -0.17
CA ASP A 334 40.26 33.96 -0.04
C ASP A 334 41.55 34.22 -0.82
N TYR A 335 41.47 34.83 -2.00
CA TYR A 335 42.64 35.20 -2.79
C TYR A 335 43.50 36.27 -2.09
N VAL A 336 42.87 37.34 -1.57
CA VAL A 336 43.57 38.37 -0.78
C VAL A 336 44.22 37.77 0.45
N LYS A 337 43.53 36.83 1.12
CA LYS A 337 44.06 36.14 2.29
C LYS A 337 45.32 35.33 1.94
N PHE A 338 45.28 34.63 0.81
CA PHE A 338 46.42 33.86 0.31
C PHE A 338 47.63 34.77 0.01
N VAL A 339 47.44 35.85 -0.74
CA VAL A 339 48.52 36.79 -1.11
C VAL A 339 49.18 37.43 0.12
N LEU A 340 48.38 37.88 1.10
CA LEU A 340 48.91 38.47 2.33
C LEU A 340 49.70 37.43 3.15
N SER A 341 49.25 36.18 3.19
CA SER A 341 49.96 35.10 3.86
C SER A 341 51.31 34.80 3.19
N THR A 342 51.36 34.80 1.86
CA THR A 342 52.60 34.60 1.10
C THR A 342 53.59 35.73 1.36
N ASN A 343 53.14 37.00 1.30
CA ASN A 343 53.99 38.16 1.59
C ASN A 343 54.56 38.13 3.01
N LEU A 344 53.76 37.73 4.00
CA LEU A 344 54.23 37.56 5.37
C LEU A 344 55.30 36.45 5.46
N SER A 345 55.06 35.32 4.81
CA SER A 345 56.01 34.20 4.76
C SER A 345 57.33 34.60 4.11
N ASP A 346 57.28 35.34 3.00
CA ASP A 346 58.45 35.83 2.30
C ASP A 346 59.24 36.84 3.16
N TYR A 347 58.53 37.72 3.87
CA TYR A 347 59.14 38.66 4.82
C TYR A 347 59.88 37.93 5.95
N ILE A 348 59.23 36.95 6.60
CA ILE A 348 59.84 36.15 7.67
C ILE A 348 61.06 35.38 7.14
N THR A 349 60.94 34.79 5.94
CA THR A 349 62.04 34.05 5.31
C THR A 349 63.23 34.95 5.01
N LYS A 350 62.98 36.19 4.56
CA LYS A 350 64.02 37.20 4.34
C LYS A 350 64.73 37.56 5.65
N CYS A 351 63.98 37.83 6.72
CA CYS A 351 64.55 38.12 8.04
C CYS A 351 65.40 36.95 8.58
N ILE A 352 64.97 35.71 8.39
CA ILE A 352 65.75 34.52 8.77
C ILE A 352 67.06 34.44 7.99
N ASN A 353 67.03 34.73 6.68
CA ASN A 353 68.22 34.72 5.83
C ASN A 353 69.19 35.85 6.19
N ASP A 354 68.70 37.03 6.54
CA ASP A 354 69.52 38.17 6.95
C ASP A 354 70.15 37.93 8.33
N PHE A 355 69.45 37.29 9.26
CA PHE A 355 70.01 36.81 10.53
C PHE A 355 71.13 35.78 10.32
N LYS A 356 70.93 34.81 9.42
CA LYS A 356 71.97 33.82 9.06
C LYS A 356 73.23 34.44 8.43
N LYS A 357 73.11 35.62 7.84
CA LYS A 357 74.23 36.39 7.26
C LYS A 357 74.95 37.30 8.27
N GLY A 358 74.51 37.32 9.53
CA GLY A 358 75.17 38.06 10.62
C GLY A 358 74.61 39.45 10.90
N ASN A 359 73.48 39.84 10.30
CA ASN A 359 72.82 41.10 10.60
C ASN A 359 71.96 40.98 11.88
N ILE A 360 71.93 42.05 12.68
CA ILE A 360 71.06 42.14 13.87
C ILE A 360 69.62 42.35 13.39
N VAL A 361 68.73 41.44 13.77
CA VAL A 361 67.31 41.51 13.45
C VAL A 361 66.53 41.59 14.76
N GLU A 362 65.78 42.67 14.97
CA GLU A 362 64.95 42.85 16.15
C GLU A 362 63.67 42.01 16.06
N LEU A 363 63.44 41.15 17.05
CA LEU A 363 62.27 40.26 17.10
C LEU A 363 60.96 41.03 17.30
N ASP A 364 61.01 42.21 17.92
CA ASP A 364 59.84 43.03 18.18
C ASP A 364 59.26 43.63 16.88
N GLU A 365 60.09 44.03 15.90
CA GLU A 365 59.62 44.48 14.59
C GLU A 365 58.93 43.37 13.79
N ILE A 366 59.46 42.15 13.84
CA ILE A 366 58.83 40.98 13.19
C ILE A 366 57.47 40.69 13.83
N LYS A 367 57.39 40.80 15.16
CA LYS A 367 56.17 40.58 15.92
C LYS A 367 55.12 41.64 15.62
N ASP A 368 55.52 42.90 15.48
CA ASP A 368 54.62 44.00 15.13
C ASP A 368 54.12 43.91 13.69
N HIS A 369 54.99 43.57 12.73
CA HIS A 369 54.59 43.33 11.35
C HIS A 369 53.62 42.13 11.23
N SER A 370 53.88 41.07 11.98
CA SER A 370 53.01 39.88 12.03
C SER A 370 51.66 40.19 12.67
N ASN A 371 51.65 40.96 13.77
CA ASN A 371 50.42 41.40 14.42
C ASN A 371 49.61 42.36 13.54
N SER A 372 50.26 43.21 12.75
CA SER A 372 49.61 44.11 11.79
C SER A 372 48.91 43.31 10.67
N ALA A 373 49.60 42.31 10.10
CA ALA A 373 49.00 41.40 9.12
C ALA A 373 47.82 40.60 9.73
N LEU A 374 47.97 40.09 10.95
CA LEU A 374 46.91 39.39 11.70
C LEU A 374 45.69 40.25 12.02
N LYS A 375 45.87 41.53 12.33
CA LYS A 375 44.75 42.47 12.52
C LYS A 375 43.96 42.67 11.23
N LEU A 376 44.61 42.72 10.07
CA LEU A 376 43.94 42.75 8.78
C LEU A 376 43.11 41.47 8.52
N PHE A 377 43.61 40.30 8.93
CA PHE A 377 42.88 39.03 8.83
C PHE A 377 41.67 38.92 9.77
N CYS A 378 41.73 39.49 10.99
CA CYS A 378 40.70 39.34 12.02
C CYS A 378 39.68 40.49 12.11
N SER A 379 39.93 41.64 11.47
CA SER A 379 39.10 42.85 11.62
C SER A 379 37.66 42.74 11.09
N LYS A 380 37.30 41.69 10.33
CA LYS A 380 35.94 41.50 9.80
C LYS A 380 35.04 40.52 10.56
N ASN A 381 35.54 39.85 11.60
CA ASN A 381 34.74 38.92 12.42
C ASN A 381 34.15 39.56 13.70
N LYS A 382 34.09 40.90 13.78
CA LYS A 382 33.57 41.62 14.96
C LYS A 382 32.25 42.37 14.74
N GLU A 383 31.57 42.22 13.60
CA GLU A 383 30.28 42.87 13.32
C GLU A 383 29.08 41.91 13.16
N THR A 384 29.20 40.66 13.61
CA THR A 384 28.06 39.74 13.69
C THR A 384 28.05 39.02 15.04
N ASP A 385 27.53 39.72 16.05
CA ASP A 385 26.79 39.15 17.18
C ASP A 385 25.43 39.86 17.24
#